data_AF-A0A927MKM6-F1
#
_entry.id   AF-A0A927MKM6-F1
#
_cell.length_a   1.000
_cell.length_b   1.000
_cell.length_c   1.000
_cell.angle_alpha   90.00
_cell.angle_beta   90.00
_cell.angle_gamma   90.00
#
_symmetry.space_group_name_H-M   'P 1'
#
loop_
_entity.id
_entity.type
_entity.pdbx_description
1 polymer ?
#
loop_
_entity_poly.entity_id
_entity_poly.type
_entity_poly.pdbx_seq_one_letter_code
_entity_poly.pdbx_strand_id
1 'polypeptide(L)'
;MELEKYKWVVRENKIEHLLGNNQLEQRTVITIGVQNKKNGIVVPHPITHFIKENYEFKGKSISAQINPARKIVGLLNFINEQIIIGNPDYQILHEKGFRGLQLKHGAQYILKTFIQSSKTFQRSKHLTQ
;
A
#
# COMPACT_ATOMS: atom_id res chain seq x y z
N MET A 1 -0.24 -9.30 -19.22
CA MET A 1 0.82 -9.57 -18.22
C MET A 1 0.21 -10.19 -16.96
N GLU A 2 0.91 -11.07 -16.23
CA GLU A 2 0.41 -11.63 -14.94
C GLU A 2 0.06 -10.55 -13.91
N LEU A 3 0.79 -9.43 -13.89
CA LEU A 3 0.61 -8.30 -12.98
C LEU A 3 -0.79 -7.66 -13.03
N GLU A 4 -1.45 -7.66 -14.18
CA GLU A 4 -2.79 -7.08 -14.33
C GLU A 4 -3.83 -7.81 -13.47
N LYS A 5 -3.58 -9.09 -13.15
CA LYS A 5 -4.45 -9.92 -12.31
C LYS A 5 -4.32 -9.61 -10.83
N TYR A 6 -3.34 -8.81 -10.42
CA TYR A 6 -3.03 -8.56 -9.02
C TYR A 6 -3.10 -7.07 -8.67
N LYS A 7 -3.40 -6.77 -7.40
CA LYS A 7 -3.30 -5.41 -6.84
C LYS A 7 -2.83 -5.44 -5.39
N TRP A 8 -2.06 -4.44 -4.99
CA TRP A 8 -1.69 -4.24 -3.60
C TRP A 8 -2.87 -3.68 -2.82
N VAL A 9 -3.07 -4.18 -1.60
CA VAL A 9 -4.17 -3.78 -0.72
C VAL A 9 -3.70 -3.65 0.73
N VAL A 10 -4.35 -2.75 1.46
CA VAL A 10 -4.28 -2.69 2.92
C VAL A 10 -5.49 -3.44 3.48
N ARG A 11 -5.27 -4.30 4.48
CA ARG A 11 -6.33 -5.00 5.20
C ARG A 11 -6.17 -4.79 6.70
N GLU A 12 -7.28 -4.50 7.34
CA GLU A 12 -7.42 -4.55 8.78
C GLU A 12 -7.90 -5.96 9.13
N ASN A 13 -7.10 -6.70 9.90
CA ASN A 13 -7.42 -8.06 10.30
C ASN A 13 -7.53 -8.12 11.81
N LYS A 14 -8.50 -8.87 12.31
CA LYS A 14 -8.56 -9.28 13.71
C LYS A 14 -7.76 -10.57 13.85
N ILE A 15 -6.75 -10.55 14.72
CA ILE A 15 -5.97 -11.74 15.06
C ILE A 15 -6.19 -12.06 16.53
N GLU A 16 -6.15 -13.34 16.85
CA GLU A 16 -6.14 -13.80 18.23
C GLU A 16 -4.69 -13.92 18.68
N HIS A 17 -4.40 -13.32 19.83
CA HIS A 17 -3.09 -13.34 20.44
C HIS A 17 -3.20 -14.08 21.78
N LEU A 18 -2.47 -15.19 21.93
CA LEU A 18 -2.40 -15.91 23.18
C LEU A 18 -1.48 -15.16 24.14
N LEU A 19 -2.02 -14.69 25.25
CA LEU A 19 -1.26 -14.08 26.33
C LEU A 19 -0.63 -15.17 27.20
N GLY A 20 0.43 -14.82 27.93
CA GLY A 20 1.16 -15.75 28.81
C GLY A 20 0.33 -16.35 29.96
N ASN A 21 -0.88 -15.85 30.18
CA ASN A 21 -1.87 -16.37 31.14
C ASN A 21 -2.93 -17.26 30.48
N ASN A 22 -2.68 -17.78 29.27
CA ASN A 22 -3.62 -18.57 28.46
C ASN A 22 -4.93 -17.85 28.08
N GLN A 23 -4.98 -16.51 28.18
CA GLN A 23 -6.11 -15.74 27.68
C GLN A 23 -5.91 -15.38 26.20
N LEU A 24 -6.99 -15.47 25.43
CA LEU A 24 -7.02 -15.00 24.05
C LEU A 24 -7.41 -13.52 24.03
N GLU A 25 -6.51 -12.68 23.52
CA GLU A 25 -6.78 -11.28 23.25
C GLU A 25 -7.05 -11.09 21.76
N GLN A 26 -8.17 -10.45 21.42
CA GLN A 26 -8.41 -10.03 20.04
C GLN A 26 -7.68 -8.72 19.77
N ARG A 27 -6.76 -8.76 18.82
CA ARG A 27 -6.00 -7.60 18.39
C ARG A 27 -6.30 -7.27 16.93
N THR A 28 -6.57 -6.00 16.66
CA THR A 28 -6.62 -5.49 15.28
C THR A 28 -5.21 -5.20 14.79
N VAL A 29 -4.85 -5.72 13.63
CA VAL A 29 -3.57 -5.46 12.96
C VAL A 29 -3.77 -4.98 11.53
N ILE A 30 -2.92 -4.05 11.11
CA ILE A 30 -2.86 -3.58 9.73
C ILE A 30 -1.88 -4.44 8.94
N THR A 31 -2.34 -4.99 7.82
CA THR A 31 -1.53 -5.82 6.91
C THR A 31 -1.53 -5.25 5.51
N ILE A 32 -0.40 -5.40 4.82
CA ILE A 32 -0.26 -5.12 3.40
C ILE A 32 -0.18 -6.47 2.68
N GLY A 33 -1.02 -6.64 1.66
CA GLY A 33 -1.10 -7.89 0.90
C GLY A 33 -1.27 -7.66 -0.59
N VAL A 34 -1.09 -8.75 -1.34
CA VAL A 34 -1.37 -8.80 -2.77
C VAL A 34 -2.70 -9.53 -2.97
N GLN A 35 -3.66 -8.85 -3.56
CA GLN A 35 -4.97 -9.41 -3.89
C GLN A 35 -4.99 -9.89 -5.33
N ASN A 36 -5.37 -11.16 -5.53
CA ASN A 36 -5.78 -11.66 -6.83
C ASN A 36 -7.17 -11.11 -7.17
N LYS A 37 -7.27 -10.37 -8.29
CA LYS A 37 -8.50 -9.70 -8.72
C LYS A 37 -9.59 -10.69 -9.17
N LYS A 38 -9.23 -11.92 -9.58
CA LYS A 38 -10.18 -12.93 -10.08
C LYS A 38 -10.96 -13.61 -8.96
N ASN A 39 -10.26 -14.08 -7.92
CA ASN A 39 -10.87 -14.84 -6.82
C ASN A 39 -10.92 -14.08 -5.49
N GLY A 40 -10.37 -12.85 -5.44
CA GLY A 40 -10.40 -12.00 -4.26
C GLY A 40 -9.42 -12.40 -3.15
N ILE A 41 -8.69 -13.51 -3.29
CA ILE A 41 -7.74 -14.02 -2.29
C ILE A 41 -6.65 -12.98 -2.07
N VAL A 42 -6.37 -12.71 -0.79
CA VAL A 42 -5.32 -11.77 -0.36
C VAL A 42 -4.20 -12.57 0.30
N VAL A 43 -3.01 -12.49 -0.27
CA VAL A 43 -1.80 -13.07 0.32
C VAL A 43 -1.05 -11.97 1.07
N PRO A 44 -0.81 -12.10 2.38
CA PRO A 44 -0.07 -11.12 3.15
C PRO A 44 1.39 -11.05 2.67
N HIS A 45 1.94 -9.84 2.59
CA HIS A 45 3.30 -9.60 2.10
C HIS A 45 4.24 -9.19 3.26
N PRO A 46 5.53 -9.61 3.24
CA PRO A 46 6.51 -9.28 4.29
C PRO A 46 6.71 -7.79 4.56
N ILE A 47 6.41 -6.92 3.59
CA ILE A 47 6.41 -5.46 3.77
C ILE A 47 5.48 -4.99 4.90
N THR A 48 4.50 -5.81 5.30
CA THR A 48 3.71 -5.59 6.50
C THR A 48 4.58 -5.35 7.73
N HIS A 49 5.73 -6.02 7.83
CA HIS A 49 6.66 -5.86 8.96
C HIS A 49 7.11 -4.41 9.15
N PHE A 50 7.28 -3.66 8.06
CA PHE A 50 7.62 -2.23 8.13
C PHE A 50 6.57 -1.43 8.92
N ILE A 51 5.28 -1.72 8.71
CA ILE A 51 4.19 -1.09 9.46
C ILE A 51 4.23 -1.51 10.93
N LYS A 52 4.51 -2.79 11.19
CA LYS A 52 4.61 -3.32 12.55
C LYS A 52 5.73 -2.63 13.35
N GLU A 53 6.93 -2.65 12.81
CA GLU A 53 8.14 -2.12 13.44
C GLU A 53 8.08 -0.60 13.66
N ASN A 54 7.59 0.15 12.67
CA ASN A 54 7.64 1.61 12.73
C ASN A 54 6.42 2.25 13.40
N TYR A 55 5.31 1.52 13.56
CA TYR A 55 4.07 2.08 14.08
C TYR A 55 3.45 1.21 15.17
N GLU A 56 3.16 -0.07 14.89
CA GLU A 56 2.47 -0.95 15.83
C GLU A 56 3.28 -1.16 17.12
N PHE A 57 4.56 -1.55 17.01
CA PHE A 57 5.45 -1.79 18.15
C PHE A 57 5.78 -0.52 18.92
N LYS A 58 5.55 0.65 18.32
CA LYS A 58 5.66 1.96 18.95
C LYS A 58 4.34 2.45 19.56
N GLY A 59 3.33 1.57 19.69
CA GLY A 59 2.05 1.86 20.33
C GLY A 59 1.18 2.85 19.55
N LYS A 60 1.38 3.02 18.23
CA LYS A 60 0.57 3.94 17.43
C LYS A 60 -0.83 3.38 17.19
N SER A 61 -1.83 4.26 17.18
CA SER A 61 -3.22 3.88 16.90
C SER A 61 -3.38 3.25 15.52
N ILE A 62 -4.45 2.46 15.33
CA ILE A 62 -4.76 1.82 14.05
C ILE A 62 -4.85 2.85 12.91
N SER A 63 -5.47 4.01 13.17
CA SER A 63 -5.54 5.12 12.19
C SER A 63 -4.15 5.69 11.84
N ALA A 64 -3.23 5.74 12.80
CA ALA A 64 -1.86 6.18 12.55
C ALA A 64 -1.04 5.12 11.76
N GLN A 65 -1.42 3.84 11.84
CA GLN A 65 -0.83 2.74 11.04
C GLN A 65 -1.42 2.66 9.62
N ILE A 66 -2.74 2.87 9.45
CA ILE A 66 -3.43 2.68 8.17
C ILE A 66 -3.01 3.73 7.12
N ASN A 67 -2.75 4.96 7.56
CA ASN A 67 -2.36 6.05 6.68
C ASN A 67 -1.05 5.78 5.93
N PRO A 68 0.08 5.46 6.60
CA PRO A 68 1.32 5.10 5.91
C PRO A 68 1.17 3.82 5.08
N ALA A 69 0.42 2.81 5.57
CA ALA A 69 0.15 1.59 4.79
C ALA A 69 -0.56 1.91 3.46
N ARG A 70 -1.54 2.81 3.47
CA ARG A 70 -2.24 3.27 2.25
C ARG A 70 -1.31 4.01 1.30
N LYS A 71 -0.37 4.82 1.80
CA LYS A 71 0.61 5.51 0.96
C LYS A 71 1.58 4.53 0.29
N ILE A 72 2.05 3.53 1.03
CA ILE A 72 2.89 2.46 0.48
C ILE A 72 2.11 1.71 -0.60
N VAL A 73 0.90 1.22 -0.30
CA VAL A 73 0.07 0.50 -1.27
C VAL A 73 -0.23 1.35 -2.52
N GLY A 74 -0.47 2.65 -2.34
CA GLY A 74 -0.65 3.58 -3.46
C GLY A 74 0.57 3.67 -4.37
N LEU A 75 1.78 3.77 -3.80
CA LEU A 75 3.03 3.75 -4.55
C LEU A 75 3.22 2.43 -5.30
N LEU A 76 2.99 1.29 -4.64
CA LEU A 76 3.16 -0.03 -5.27
C LEU A 76 2.18 -0.28 -6.41
N ASN A 77 0.92 0.12 -6.24
CA ASN A 77 -0.05 0.05 -7.32
C ASN A 77 0.31 0.98 -8.48
N PHE A 78 0.80 2.19 -8.21
CA PHE A 78 1.30 3.07 -9.25
C PHE A 78 2.49 2.47 -10.01
N ILE A 79 3.45 1.84 -9.32
CA ILE A 79 4.56 1.13 -9.95
C ILE A 79 4.02 0.01 -10.86
N ASN A 80 3.09 -0.82 -10.37
CA ASN A 80 2.47 -1.86 -11.19
C ASN A 80 1.81 -1.27 -12.44
N GLU A 81 1.08 -0.16 -12.31
CA GLU A 81 0.49 0.55 -13.46
C GLU A 81 1.55 0.98 -14.46
N GLN A 82 2.66 1.59 -14.01
CA GLN A 82 3.74 2.04 -14.89
C GLN A 82 4.45 0.88 -15.62
N ILE A 83 4.60 -0.26 -14.96
CA ILE A 83 5.15 -1.47 -15.59
C ILE A 83 4.19 -1.98 -16.66
N ILE A 84 2.89 -2.07 -16.35
CA ILE A 84 1.86 -2.58 -17.26
C ILE A 84 1.77 -1.74 -18.54
N ILE A 85 1.85 -0.41 -18.43
CA ILE A 85 1.80 0.48 -19.60
C ILE A 85 3.13 0.56 -20.37
N GLY A 86 4.15 -0.21 -19.96
CA GLY A 86 5.42 -0.26 -20.68
C GLY A 86 6.35 0.92 -20.43
N ASN A 87 6.21 1.67 -19.32
CA ASN A 87 7.08 2.82 -19.06
C ASN A 87 8.55 2.35 -18.90
N PRO A 88 9.49 2.80 -19.77
CA PRO A 88 10.89 2.35 -19.74
C PRO A 88 11.57 2.55 -18.39
N ASP A 89 11.22 3.63 -17.67
CA ASP A 89 11.81 3.92 -16.37
C ASP A 89 11.51 2.85 -15.32
N TYR A 90 10.40 2.12 -15.48
CA TYR A 90 9.90 1.14 -14.51
C TYR A 90 10.15 -0.30 -14.94
N GLN A 91 10.52 -0.56 -16.20
CA GLN A 91 10.72 -1.93 -16.69
C GLN A 91 11.82 -2.68 -15.92
N ILE A 92 12.84 -1.97 -15.43
CA ILE A 92 13.90 -2.54 -14.59
C ILE A 92 13.36 -3.21 -13.31
N LEU A 93 12.18 -2.81 -12.85
CA LEU A 93 11.53 -3.35 -11.65
C LEU A 93 10.92 -4.73 -11.89
N HIS A 94 10.71 -5.14 -13.15
CA HIS A 94 10.25 -6.49 -13.47
C HIS A 94 11.27 -7.54 -13.02
N GLU A 95 12.57 -7.23 -13.19
CA GLU A 95 13.66 -8.13 -12.82
C GLU A 95 14.15 -7.88 -11.39
N LYS A 96 14.35 -6.61 -11.02
CA LYS A 96 14.99 -6.26 -9.74
C LYS A 96 14.01 -6.10 -8.57
N GLY A 97 12.70 -6.03 -8.84
CA GLY A 97 11.68 -5.77 -7.83
C GLY A 97 12.02 -4.54 -6.99
N PHE A 98 11.86 -4.66 -5.67
CA PHE A 98 12.19 -3.59 -4.71
C PHE A 98 13.63 -3.09 -4.79
N ARG A 99 14.59 -3.95 -5.14
CA ARG A 99 16.01 -3.56 -5.25
C ARG A 99 16.28 -2.66 -6.45
N GLY A 100 15.37 -2.62 -7.42
CA GLY A 100 15.45 -1.71 -8.57
C GLY A 100 14.85 -0.34 -8.30
N LEU A 101 14.25 -0.11 -7.12
CA LEU A 101 13.66 1.18 -6.80
C LEU A 101 14.72 2.29 -6.76
N GLN A 102 14.41 3.39 -7.43
CA GLN A 102 15.23 4.59 -7.49
C GLN A 102 14.40 5.79 -7.03
N LEU A 103 15.09 6.86 -6.64
CA LEU A 103 14.48 8.11 -6.18
C LEU A 103 13.43 8.65 -7.18
N LYS A 104 13.70 8.52 -8.49
CA LYS A 104 12.79 8.96 -9.55
C LYS A 104 11.40 8.34 -9.47
N HIS A 105 11.27 7.07 -9.06
CA HIS A 105 9.97 6.40 -8.96
C HIS A 105 9.11 7.02 -7.86
N GLY A 106 9.72 7.28 -6.70
CA GLY A 106 9.06 7.96 -5.60
C GLY A 106 8.68 9.40 -5.95
N ALA A 107 9.60 10.15 -6.56
CA ALA A 107 9.34 11.54 -6.99
C ALA A 107 8.17 11.64 -7.97
N GLN A 108 8.11 10.76 -8.98
CA GLN A 108 7.02 10.72 -9.95
C GLN A 108 5.67 10.34 -9.31
N TYR A 109 5.67 9.40 -8.36
CA TYR A 109 4.46 9.06 -7.60
C TYR A 109 3.94 10.25 -6.78
N ILE A 110 4.83 10.95 -6.07
CA ILE A 110 4.48 12.13 -5.29
C ILE A 110 3.90 13.21 -6.21
N LEU A 111 4.55 13.47 -7.34
CA LEU A 111 4.08 14.42 -8.34
C LEU A 111 2.68 14.07 -8.87
N LYS A 112 2.44 12.80 -9.23
CA LYS A 112 1.10 12.31 -9.64
C LYS A 112 0.06 12.62 -8.57
N THR A 113 0.37 12.30 -7.32
CA THR A 113 -0.57 12.48 -6.19
C THR A 113 -0.85 13.96 -5.92
N PHE A 114 0.17 14.81 -6.00
CA PHE A 114 0.04 16.26 -5.85
C PHE A 114 -0.87 16.85 -6.94
N ILE A 115 -0.62 16.52 -8.21
CA ILE A 115 -1.44 16.99 -9.34
C ILE A 115 -2.91 16.57 -9.17
N GLN A 116 -3.15 15.32 -8.74
CA GLN A 116 -4.50 14.82 -8.49
C GLN A 116 -5.21 15.62 -7.39
N SER A 117 -4.52 15.92 -6.28
CA SER A 117 -5.12 16.73 -5.21
C SER A 117 -5.48 18.14 -5.67
N SER A 118 -4.64 18.78 -6.49
CA SER A 118 -4.91 20.12 -7.03
C SER A 118 -6.13 20.14 -7.96
N LYS A 119 -6.30 19.11 -8.80
CA LYS A 119 -7.47 18.97 -9.69
C LYS A 119 -8.77 18.77 -8.90
N THR A 120 -8.75 17.95 -7.84
CA THR A 120 -9.91 17.74 -6.98
C THR A 120 -10.32 19.03 -6.27
N PHE A 121 -9.34 19.80 -5.78
CA PHE A 121 -9.59 21.08 -5.12
C PHE A 121 -10.22 22.13 -6.07
N GLN A 122 -9.77 22.18 -7.33
CA GLN A 122 -10.40 23.05 -8.33
C GLN A 122 -11.85 22.63 -8.64
N ARG A 123 -12.12 21.33 -8.78
CA ARG A 123 -13.49 20.83 -9.01
C ARG A 123 -14.45 21.13 -7.87
N SER A 124 -14.03 21.03 -6.61
CA SER A 124 -14.91 21.32 -5.47
C SER A 124 -15.34 22.80 -5.40
N LYS A 125 -14.53 23.73 -5.94
CA LYS A 125 -14.91 25.16 -6.03
C LYS A 125 -15.95 25.45 -7.09
N HIS A 126 -16.05 24.62 -8.13
CA HIS A 126 -17.01 24.79 -9.22
C HIS A 126 -18.38 24.13 -8.94
N LEU A 127 -18.48 23.29 -7.92
CA LEU A 127 -19.74 22.62 -7.53
C LEU A 127 -20.46 23.32 -6.36
N THR A 128 -19.86 24.37 -5.79
CA THR A 128 -20.43 25.17 -4.68
C THR A 128 -20.85 26.58 -5.13
N GLN A 129 -20.90 26.83 -6.45
CA GLN A 129 -21.49 28.02 -7.08
C GLN A 129 -22.76 27.61 -7.82
#